data_AF-A0A1J4JZC1-F1
#
_entry.id   AF-A0A1J4JZC1-F1
#
_cell.length_a   1.000
_cell.length_b   1.000
_cell.length_c   1.000
_cell.angle_alpha   90.00
_cell.angle_beta   90.00
_cell.angle_gamma   90.00
#
_symmetry.space_group_name_H-M   'P 1'
#
loop_
_entity.id
_entity.type
_entity.pdbx_description
1 polymer ?
#
loop_
_entity_poly.entity_id
_entity_poly.type
_entity_poly.pdbx_seq_one_letter_code
_entity_poly.pdbx_strand_id
1 'polypeptide(L)'
;MMNFDWDEDGFDDDQQNDFFGFENDTFNPDIFSDASSISSSVQTSQVNPQNYSSQQSNFDYSSFSSGITSVDSAPLMKNVKLPTYPMNLPRKRFGMSQSKSKFINHQQLPVMMPPPMFTAKIELSAMEKFQPRRTRRKIETWTSPTASAARTDQLFNDICLNTNATLNPVQLGFIPSYFWPNKDIPFVDLVYDFFQRKNHVNCRFFHKLFDALRVASVSEAYAELTGVQWVTDNVFKVNKGQFARLLGIKAIDGSLFHQQGNFPTHGFVELNIQQANMFCPGFDTNKIDFDDVRLLIHQPGIFTRTCNEAQLMTCSPMVRKNRSK
;
A
#
# COMPACT_ATOMS: atom_id res chain seq x y z
N MET A 1 43.42 13.53 38.80
CA MET A 1 43.04 12.38 37.94
C MET A 1 41.70 11.89 38.45
N MET A 2 40.62 12.22 37.76
CA MET A 2 39.28 11.76 38.08
C MET A 2 39.02 10.50 37.27
N ASN A 3 38.81 9.37 37.96
CA ASN A 3 38.36 8.13 37.35
C ASN A 3 36.87 8.26 37.05
N PHE A 4 36.52 8.01 35.80
CA PHE A 4 35.14 8.02 35.30
C PHE A 4 34.77 6.55 35.06
N ASP A 5 34.07 5.97 36.03
CA ASP A 5 33.47 4.64 35.91
C ASP A 5 32.31 4.71 34.92
N TRP A 6 32.40 3.88 33.88
CA TRP A 6 31.29 3.57 32.99
C TRP A 6 30.60 2.33 33.56
N ASP A 7 29.50 2.52 34.27
CA ASP A 7 28.59 1.43 34.59
C ASP A 7 27.87 0.99 33.30
N GLU A 8 28.02 -0.30 33.01
CA GLU A 8 27.32 -1.06 31.98
C GLU A 8 25.83 -1.17 32.35
N ASP A 9 25.00 -0.29 31.79
CA ASP A 9 23.56 -0.57 31.73
C ASP A 9 23.30 -1.58 30.61
N GLY A 10 23.22 -2.85 31.01
CA GLY A 10 22.71 -3.96 30.20
C GLY A 10 21.27 -3.68 29.76
N PHE A 11 21.11 -3.31 28.49
CA PHE A 11 19.82 -3.28 27.83
C PHE A 11 19.45 -4.71 27.44
N ASP A 12 18.77 -5.42 28.34
CA ASP A 12 18.07 -6.66 28.00
C ASP A 12 16.90 -6.29 27.08
N ASP A 13 17.14 -6.34 25.77
CA ASP A 13 16.12 -6.38 24.72
C ASP A 13 15.42 -7.75 24.78
N ASP A 14 14.56 -7.93 25.79
CA ASP A 14 13.52 -8.95 25.77
C ASP A 14 12.56 -8.61 24.63
N GLN A 15 12.85 -9.17 23.45
CA GLN A 15 11.92 -9.26 22.34
C GLN A 15 10.75 -10.15 22.73
N GLN A 16 9.79 -9.58 23.48
CA GLN A 16 8.42 -10.05 23.45
C GLN A 16 7.87 -9.79 22.04
N ASN A 17 7.96 -10.84 21.23
CA ASN A 17 7.21 -11.01 20.00
C ASN A 17 5.71 -11.03 20.32
N ASP A 18 5.11 -9.86 20.48
CA ASP A 18 3.68 -9.66 20.22
C ASP A 18 3.48 -9.66 18.70
N PHE A 19 3.68 -10.87 18.18
CA PHE A 19 3.34 -11.38 16.88
C PHE A 19 1.82 -11.26 16.71
N PHE A 20 1.36 -10.83 15.53
CA PHE A 20 -0.05 -10.83 15.18
C PHE A 20 -0.62 -12.24 15.44
N GLY A 21 -1.52 -12.36 16.40
CA GLY A 21 -2.20 -13.62 16.73
C GLY A 21 -3.09 -14.08 15.58
N PHE A 22 -2.49 -14.83 14.66
CA PHE A 22 -3.15 -15.90 13.92
C PHE A 22 -2.54 -17.19 14.43
N GLU A 23 -3.34 -18.00 15.13
CA GLU A 23 -2.98 -19.35 15.53
C GLU A 23 -2.65 -20.16 14.28
N ASN A 24 -1.41 -20.63 14.19
CA ASN A 24 -0.98 -21.59 13.19
C ASN A 24 -1.48 -22.98 13.61
N ASP A 25 -2.58 -23.42 13.00
CA ASP A 25 -2.88 -24.85 12.98
C ASP A 25 -1.76 -25.58 12.22
N THR A 26 -1.11 -26.46 12.96
CA THR A 26 0.04 -27.26 12.52
C THR A 26 -0.44 -28.27 11.49
N PHE A 27 -0.17 -28.01 10.21
CA PHE A 27 -0.45 -28.96 9.13
C PHE A 27 0.60 -30.08 9.20
N ASN A 28 0.15 -31.27 9.57
CA ASN A 28 0.94 -32.49 9.68
C ASN A 28 1.05 -33.16 8.29
N PRO A 29 2.22 -33.24 7.63
CA PRO A 29 2.35 -33.84 6.31
C PRO A 29 2.96 -35.25 6.43
N ASP A 30 2.35 -36.11 7.24
CA ASP A 30 2.64 -37.55 7.21
C ASP A 30 1.34 -38.26 6.87
N ILE A 31 1.24 -38.72 5.62
CA ILE A 31 0.43 -39.84 5.07
C ILE A 31 0.28 -39.55 3.57
N PHE A 32 1.17 -40.10 2.75
CA PHE A 32 0.87 -40.74 1.46
C PHE A 32 2.18 -41.37 0.94
N SER A 33 2.47 -42.56 1.46
CA SER A 33 3.35 -43.53 0.82
C SER A 33 2.47 -44.47 -0.02
N ASP A 34 2.66 -44.42 -1.34
CA ASP A 34 2.65 -45.56 -2.28
C ASP A 34 2.23 -45.09 -3.68
N ALA A 35 3.16 -45.16 -4.65
CA ALA A 35 3.04 -46.06 -5.81
C ALA A 35 3.99 -45.68 -6.97
N SER A 36 4.75 -46.69 -7.37
CA SER A 36 5.25 -46.99 -8.73
C SER A 36 6.22 -46.01 -9.42
N SER A 37 7.49 -46.38 -9.26
CA SER A 37 8.53 -46.50 -10.28
C SER A 37 8.08 -46.56 -11.75
N ILE A 38 8.53 -45.58 -12.54
CA ILE A 38 8.89 -45.77 -13.95
C ILE A 38 10.24 -45.08 -14.20
N SER A 39 11.24 -45.90 -14.49
CA SER A 39 12.56 -45.51 -14.95
C SER A 39 12.51 -45.01 -16.39
N SER A 40 13.10 -43.86 -16.66
CA SER A 40 13.57 -43.52 -18.01
C SER A 40 14.92 -42.82 -17.91
N SER A 41 15.92 -43.53 -18.43
CA SER A 41 17.28 -43.09 -18.66
C SER A 41 17.31 -42.02 -19.75
N VAL A 42 17.85 -40.84 -19.45
CA VAL A 42 18.21 -39.84 -20.45
C VAL A 42 19.71 -39.67 -20.48
N GLN A 43 20.27 -39.96 -21.65
CA GLN A 43 21.69 -39.88 -22.00
C GLN A 43 22.17 -38.43 -21.98
N THR A 44 23.26 -38.21 -21.25
CA THR A 44 24.10 -37.01 -21.31
C THR A 44 24.83 -36.96 -22.65
N SER A 45 24.42 -36.06 -23.53
CA SER A 45 25.17 -35.70 -24.73
C SER A 45 25.97 -34.43 -24.46
N GLN A 46 27.29 -34.55 -24.54
CA GLN A 46 28.25 -33.46 -24.51
C GLN A 46 28.01 -32.50 -25.69
N VAL A 47 27.88 -31.20 -25.41
CA VAL A 47 27.88 -30.15 -26.43
C VAL A 47 29.10 -29.26 -26.23
N ASN A 48 29.87 -29.18 -27.32
CA ASN A 48 31.07 -28.40 -27.57
C ASN A 48 30.78 -26.88 -27.51
N PRO A 49 31.65 -26.02 -26.93
CA PRO A 49 31.51 -24.58 -27.04
C PRO A 49 32.35 -24.05 -28.22
N GLN A 50 31.70 -23.60 -29.28
CA GLN A 50 32.34 -22.81 -30.35
C GLN A 50 31.56 -21.51 -30.55
N ASN A 51 32.29 -20.40 -30.35
CA ASN A 51 32.17 -19.11 -31.02
C ASN A 51 30.78 -18.52 -31.28
N TYR A 52 30.44 -17.48 -30.51
CA TYR A 52 29.62 -16.39 -31.01
C TYR A 52 30.37 -15.06 -30.85
N SER A 53 30.71 -14.50 -32.01
CA SER A 53 31.24 -13.16 -32.23
C SER A 53 30.23 -12.10 -31.83
N SER A 54 30.71 -11.09 -31.13
CA SER A 54 30.04 -9.82 -30.84
C SER A 54 29.72 -9.05 -32.12
N GLN A 55 28.42 -8.85 -32.40
CA GLN A 55 27.96 -7.75 -33.25
C GLN A 55 27.51 -6.61 -32.35
N GLN A 56 28.29 -5.53 -32.37
CA GLN A 56 27.92 -4.22 -31.86
C GLN A 56 26.88 -3.62 -32.79
N SER A 57 25.67 -3.37 -32.28
CA SER A 57 24.72 -2.45 -32.92
C SER A 57 24.89 -1.06 -32.32
N ASN A 58 25.48 -0.17 -33.11
CA ASN A 58 25.43 1.28 -32.89
C ASN A 58 23.98 1.73 -33.11
N PHE A 59 23.35 2.29 -32.07
CA PHE A 59 22.11 3.05 -32.20
C PHE A 59 22.45 4.53 -32.29
N ASP A 60 22.43 5.06 -33.51
CA ASP A 60 22.49 6.49 -33.80
C ASP A 60 21.16 7.16 -33.42
N TYR A 61 21.21 8.04 -32.43
CA TYR A 61 20.14 9.01 -32.17
C TYR A 61 20.35 10.23 -33.07
N SER A 62 19.59 10.32 -34.16
CA SER A 62 19.48 11.56 -34.95
C SER A 62 18.04 12.08 -35.01
N SER A 63 17.90 13.31 -34.53
CA SER A 63 17.03 14.38 -35.03
C SER A 63 15.52 14.12 -35.19
N PHE A 64 14.75 14.50 -34.17
CA PHE A 64 13.34 14.85 -34.36
C PHE A 64 13.20 16.33 -34.74
N SER A 65 12.88 16.55 -36.01
CA SER A 65 12.47 17.84 -36.58
C SER A 65 11.05 18.20 -36.13
N SER A 66 10.89 19.41 -35.62
CA SER A 66 9.63 19.99 -35.15
C SER A 66 8.74 20.37 -36.34
N GLY A 67 7.68 19.60 -36.59
CA GLY A 67 6.60 19.94 -37.50
C GLY A 67 5.44 20.58 -36.73
N ILE A 68 5.31 21.90 -36.86
CA ILE A 68 4.17 22.67 -36.36
C ILE A 68 3.03 22.52 -37.38
N THR A 69 1.88 21.97 -36.97
CA THR A 69 0.63 22.09 -37.72
C THR A 69 -0.48 22.68 -36.85
N SER A 70 -1.33 23.44 -37.54
CA SER A 70 -2.31 24.40 -37.02
C SER A 70 -3.56 23.75 -36.42
N VAL A 71 -4.02 24.39 -35.34
CA VAL A 71 -5.39 24.60 -34.87
C VAL A 71 -6.53 23.83 -35.56
N ASP A 72 -7.24 23.04 -34.77
CA ASP A 72 -8.66 22.75 -35.02
C ASP A 72 -9.47 22.91 -33.73
N SER A 73 -10.66 23.49 -33.89
CA SER A 73 -11.47 24.10 -32.83
C SER A 73 -12.34 23.04 -32.14
N ALA A 74 -12.19 22.88 -30.83
CA ALA A 74 -13.01 21.96 -30.03
C ALA A 74 -14.38 22.60 -29.68
N PRO A 75 -15.50 21.88 -29.83
CA PRO A 75 -16.82 22.39 -29.48
C PRO A 75 -17.09 22.34 -27.97
N LEU A 76 -17.78 23.37 -27.50
CA LEU A 76 -18.20 23.60 -26.12
C LEU A 76 -19.10 22.46 -25.60
N MET A 77 -18.56 21.60 -24.73
CA MET A 77 -19.34 20.53 -24.09
C MET A 77 -20.20 21.10 -22.95
N LYS A 78 -21.51 20.86 -23.09
CA LYS A 78 -22.56 21.20 -22.12
C LYS A 78 -22.43 20.35 -20.86
N ASN A 79 -22.68 20.99 -19.71
CA ASN A 79 -22.77 20.42 -18.36
C ASN A 79 -23.39 19.00 -18.33
N VAL A 80 -22.56 17.99 -18.12
CA VAL A 80 -22.99 16.62 -17.85
C VAL A 80 -23.30 16.50 -16.35
N LYS A 81 -24.59 16.39 -16.01
CA LYS A 81 -25.03 15.99 -14.67
C LYS A 81 -24.63 14.54 -14.43
N LEU A 82 -23.82 14.30 -13.39
CA LEU A 82 -23.49 12.97 -12.89
C LEU A 82 -24.76 12.18 -12.55
N PRO A 83 -24.91 10.92 -13.02
CA PRO A 83 -26.02 10.07 -12.63
C PRO A 83 -25.90 9.66 -11.16
N THR A 84 -26.82 10.15 -10.33
CA THR A 84 -27.06 9.62 -8.98
C THR A 84 -27.74 8.27 -9.12
N TYR A 85 -27.00 7.18 -8.91
CA TYR A 85 -27.60 5.83 -8.88
C TYR A 85 -28.25 5.56 -7.51
N PRO A 86 -29.55 5.22 -7.45
CA PRO A 86 -30.16 4.70 -6.24
C PRO A 86 -29.68 3.27 -6.01
N MET A 87 -28.87 3.07 -4.97
CA MET A 87 -28.52 1.75 -4.47
C MET A 87 -29.78 1.08 -3.92
N ASN A 88 -30.36 0.17 -4.69
CA ASN A 88 -31.50 -0.65 -4.26
C ASN A 88 -31.05 -1.63 -3.17
N LEU A 89 -31.24 -1.23 -1.91
CA LEU A 89 -31.18 -2.13 -0.76
C LEU A 89 -32.51 -2.89 -0.63
N PRO A 90 -32.50 -4.22 -0.48
CA PRO A 90 -33.72 -5.00 -0.32
C PRO A 90 -34.43 -4.63 0.99
N ARG A 91 -35.63 -4.04 0.88
CA ARG A 91 -36.58 -3.83 1.99
C ARG A 91 -37.10 -5.19 2.48
N LYS A 92 -36.49 -5.74 3.54
CA LYS A 92 -37.10 -6.83 4.31
C LYS A 92 -38.16 -6.24 5.25
N ARG A 93 -39.37 -6.79 5.14
CA ARG A 93 -40.52 -6.49 6.01
C ARG A 93 -40.18 -6.86 7.46
N PHE A 94 -40.21 -5.88 8.35
CA PHE A 94 -40.16 -6.11 9.80
C PHE A 94 -41.50 -6.69 10.25
N GLY A 95 -41.47 -7.93 10.75
CA GLY A 95 -42.57 -8.48 11.53
C GLY A 95 -42.59 -7.80 12.90
N MET A 96 -43.71 -7.18 13.24
CA MET A 96 -43.98 -6.65 14.58
C MET A 96 -44.12 -7.83 15.55
N SER A 97 -43.12 -8.03 16.41
CA SER A 97 -43.26 -8.86 17.62
C SER A 97 -43.54 -7.93 18.80
N GLN A 98 -44.74 -8.04 19.35
CA GLN A 98 -45.13 -7.33 20.56
C GLN A 98 -44.47 -7.99 21.78
N SER A 99 -43.49 -7.32 22.38
CA SER A 99 -42.92 -7.71 23.67
C SER A 99 -43.55 -6.90 24.80
N LYS A 100 -44.05 -7.65 25.79
CA LYS A 100 -44.76 -7.20 26.99
C LYS A 100 -43.87 -6.31 27.86
N SER A 101 -44.39 -5.15 28.25
CA SER A 101 -43.84 -4.23 29.24
C SER A 101 -43.85 -4.86 30.64
N LYS A 102 -42.66 -5.08 31.22
CA LYS A 102 -42.52 -5.29 32.66
C LYS A 102 -42.18 -3.95 33.30
N PHE A 103 -43.05 -3.49 34.20
CA PHE A 103 -42.82 -2.38 35.10
C PHE A 103 -41.64 -2.73 36.02
N ILE A 104 -40.57 -1.94 35.97
CA ILE A 104 -39.45 -2.00 36.92
C ILE A 104 -39.60 -0.84 37.89
N ASN A 105 -39.47 -1.21 39.15
CA ASN A 105 -39.67 -0.43 40.36
C ASN A 105 -38.64 0.70 40.48
N HIS A 106 -39.10 1.92 40.74
CA HIS A 106 -38.25 3.06 41.09
C HIS A 106 -37.68 2.85 42.49
N GLN A 107 -36.39 2.60 42.61
CA GLN A 107 -35.65 2.93 43.84
C GLN A 107 -34.15 3.07 43.59
N GLN A 108 -33.63 4.20 44.05
CA GLN A 108 -32.22 4.59 44.22
C GLN A 108 -31.47 5.07 42.96
N LEU A 109 -31.45 6.40 42.81
CA LEU A 109 -30.58 7.12 41.90
C LEU A 109 -29.11 6.97 42.38
N PRO A 110 -28.21 6.38 41.57
CA PRO A 110 -26.80 6.33 41.90
C PRO A 110 -26.20 7.73 41.86
N VAL A 111 -25.37 8.04 42.86
CA VAL A 111 -24.58 9.27 42.96
C VAL A 111 -23.73 9.41 41.69
N MET A 112 -24.01 10.42 40.87
CA MET A 112 -23.23 10.74 39.68
C MET A 112 -21.82 11.15 40.11
N MET A 113 -20.87 10.22 40.00
CA MET A 113 -19.46 10.62 40.00
C MET A 113 -19.21 11.47 38.76
N PRO A 114 -18.50 12.60 38.87
CA PRO A 114 -18.12 13.39 37.71
C PRO A 114 -17.37 12.48 36.72
N PRO A 115 -17.69 12.54 35.42
CA PRO A 115 -17.03 11.71 34.43
C PRO A 115 -15.51 11.92 34.56
N PRO A 116 -14.69 10.86 34.52
CA PRO A 116 -13.26 11.01 34.52
C PRO A 116 -12.91 11.94 33.36
N MET A 117 -12.38 13.11 33.70
CA MET A 117 -11.75 13.98 32.73
C MET A 117 -10.60 13.16 32.14
N PHE A 118 -10.86 12.51 31.01
CA PHE A 118 -9.80 12.05 30.11
C PHE A 118 -9.08 13.33 29.70
N THR A 119 -8.10 13.74 30.50
CA THR A 119 -7.06 14.65 30.07
C THR A 119 -6.40 13.93 28.92
N ALA A 120 -6.85 14.27 27.72
CA ALA A 120 -6.27 13.87 26.47
C ALA A 120 -4.84 14.42 26.47
N LYS A 121 -3.93 13.69 27.13
CA LYS A 121 -2.53 13.62 26.74
C LYS A 121 -2.54 12.96 25.35
N ILE A 122 -3.07 13.68 24.36
CA ILE A 122 -2.71 13.47 22.97
C ILE A 122 -1.24 13.83 22.96
N GLU A 123 -0.50 12.74 23.03
CA GLU A 123 0.89 12.57 23.39
C GLU A 123 1.78 13.45 22.50
N LEU A 124 2.60 14.31 23.12
CA LEU A 124 3.59 15.12 22.40
C LEU A 124 4.60 14.28 21.59
N SER A 125 4.62 12.95 21.75
CA SER A 125 5.35 12.01 20.87
C SER A 125 4.88 12.07 19.41
N ALA A 126 3.73 12.68 19.11
CA ALA A 126 3.27 12.96 17.76
C ALA A 126 4.14 13.97 16.97
N MET A 127 5.06 14.70 17.62
CA MET A 127 5.82 15.78 16.98
C MET A 127 7.24 15.42 16.53
N GLU A 128 7.68 14.16 16.69
CA GLU A 128 9.03 13.78 16.26
C GLU A 128 9.10 13.75 14.73
N LYS A 129 9.95 14.63 14.17
CA LYS A 129 10.24 14.66 12.72
C LYS A 129 10.90 13.35 12.29
N PHE A 130 10.70 12.98 11.04
CA PHE A 130 11.34 11.83 10.43
C PHE A 130 12.86 11.93 10.54
N GLN A 131 13.45 10.92 11.19
CA GLN A 131 14.89 10.72 11.26
C GLN A 131 15.20 9.32 10.73
N PRO A 132 15.99 9.20 9.64
CA PRO A 132 16.51 7.92 9.19
C PRO A 132 17.28 7.23 10.33
N ARG A 133 17.11 5.92 10.47
CA ARG A 133 17.83 5.16 11.49
C ARG A 133 19.30 5.10 11.09
N ARG A 134 20.18 5.58 11.98
CA ARG A 134 21.63 5.62 11.73
C ARG A 134 22.27 4.23 11.62
N THR A 135 21.64 3.22 12.22
CA THR A 135 22.13 1.84 12.13
C THR A 135 21.83 1.29 10.74
N ARG A 136 22.86 1.21 9.89
CA ARG A 136 22.76 0.58 8.57
C ARG A 136 22.32 -0.87 8.75
N ARG A 137 21.05 -1.13 8.49
CA ARG A 137 20.56 -2.50 8.35
C ARG A 137 21.23 -3.11 7.13
N LYS A 138 21.52 -4.41 7.20
CA LYS A 138 21.81 -5.16 5.98
C LYS A 138 20.58 -5.03 5.09
N ILE A 139 20.76 -4.42 3.92
CA ILE A 139 19.75 -4.32 2.88
C ILE A 139 19.49 -5.76 2.43
N GLU A 140 18.38 -6.32 2.88
CA GLU A 140 17.95 -7.65 2.44
C GLU A 140 17.49 -7.52 0.99
N THR A 141 18.12 -8.31 0.10
CA THR A 141 17.70 -8.38 -1.29
C THR A 141 16.29 -8.93 -1.35
N TRP A 142 15.35 -8.12 -1.81
CA TRP A 142 13.97 -8.56 -1.93
C TRP A 142 13.80 -9.46 -3.16
N THR A 143 13.08 -10.57 -2.99
CA THR A 143 12.63 -11.44 -4.08
C THR A 143 11.12 -11.47 -4.11
N SER A 144 10.54 -10.83 -5.13
CA SER A 144 9.10 -10.73 -5.27
C SER A 144 8.46 -12.08 -5.57
N PRO A 145 7.29 -12.39 -4.97
CA PRO A 145 6.63 -13.68 -5.16
C PRO A 145 5.91 -13.80 -6.52
N THR A 146 5.61 -12.68 -7.19
CA THR A 146 4.95 -12.66 -8.50
C THR A 146 5.94 -12.36 -9.62
N ALA A 147 5.76 -13.01 -10.77
CA ALA A 147 6.62 -12.82 -11.93
C ALA A 147 6.63 -11.37 -12.42
N SER A 148 5.48 -10.69 -12.41
CA SER A 148 5.39 -9.29 -12.86
C SER A 148 6.27 -8.35 -12.03
N ALA A 149 6.27 -8.52 -10.70
CA ALA A 149 7.07 -7.72 -9.78
C ALA A 149 8.55 -8.10 -9.83
N ALA A 150 8.86 -9.39 -9.97
CA ALA A 150 10.23 -9.90 -10.07
C ALA A 150 11.03 -9.25 -11.21
N ARG A 151 10.38 -8.89 -12.32
CA ARG A 151 11.00 -8.15 -13.43
C ARG A 151 11.63 -6.81 -13.02
N THR A 152 11.16 -6.23 -11.93
CA THR A 152 11.62 -4.92 -11.42
C THR A 152 12.45 -5.02 -10.15
N ASP A 153 12.72 -6.25 -9.65
CA ASP A 153 13.48 -6.44 -8.40
C ASP A 153 14.90 -5.91 -8.53
N GLN A 154 15.57 -6.18 -9.66
CA GLN A 154 16.92 -5.67 -9.90
C GLN A 154 16.95 -4.13 -9.91
N LEU A 155 16.04 -3.50 -10.66
CA LEU A 155 15.92 -2.03 -10.68
C LEU A 155 15.65 -1.47 -9.29
N PHE A 156 14.80 -2.12 -8.50
CA PHE A 156 14.51 -1.70 -7.13
C PHE A 156 15.73 -1.77 -6.23
N ASN A 157 16.47 -2.88 -6.28
CA ASN A 157 17.69 -3.06 -5.51
C ASN A 157 18.77 -2.05 -5.94
N ASP A 158 18.96 -1.84 -7.24
CA ASP A 158 19.95 -0.89 -7.77
C ASP A 158 19.65 0.55 -7.31
N ILE A 159 18.37 0.97 -7.33
CA ILE A 159 17.96 2.30 -6.85
C ILE A 159 18.11 2.42 -5.34
N CYS A 160 17.82 1.36 -4.57
CA CYS A 160 18.06 1.33 -3.12
C CYS A 160 19.56 1.40 -2.76
N LEU A 161 20.45 0.92 -3.63
CA LEU A 161 21.90 1.04 -3.45
C LEU A 161 22.45 2.41 -3.90
N ASN A 162 21.69 3.14 -4.72
CA ASN A 162 22.10 4.43 -5.25
C ASN A 162 21.76 5.58 -4.28
N THR A 163 22.77 6.08 -3.57
CA THR A 163 22.62 7.22 -2.64
C THR A 163 22.25 8.54 -3.32
N ASN A 164 22.42 8.65 -4.64
CA ASN A 164 22.07 9.85 -5.40
C ASN A 164 20.58 9.89 -5.77
N ALA A 165 19.88 8.75 -5.68
CA ALA A 165 18.44 8.68 -5.87
C ALA A 165 17.75 9.26 -4.63
N THR A 166 17.58 10.58 -4.62
CA THR A 166 17.02 11.34 -3.49
C THR A 166 15.70 11.99 -3.88
N LEU A 167 14.83 12.15 -2.88
CA LEU A 167 13.53 12.81 -3.02
C LEU A 167 13.33 13.78 -1.86
N ASN A 168 12.71 14.93 -2.12
CA ASN A 168 12.31 15.87 -1.06
C ASN A 168 10.83 15.67 -0.72
N PRO A 169 10.49 15.06 0.44
CA PRO A 169 9.11 14.77 0.80
C PRO A 169 8.21 16.01 0.88
N VAL A 170 8.74 17.15 1.33
CA VAL A 170 7.97 18.39 1.46
C VAL A 170 7.63 18.96 0.09
N GLN A 171 8.58 18.93 -0.85
CA GLN A 171 8.32 19.36 -2.24
C GLN A 171 7.34 18.44 -2.96
N LEU A 172 7.36 17.15 -2.65
CA LEU A 172 6.40 16.16 -3.18
C LEU A 172 5.02 16.22 -2.51
N GLY A 173 4.88 16.99 -1.42
CA GLY A 173 3.63 17.12 -0.68
C GLY A 173 3.28 15.88 0.13
N PHE A 174 4.28 15.20 0.70
CA PHE A 174 4.06 14.08 1.60
C PHE A 174 3.32 14.50 2.87
N ILE A 175 2.64 13.53 3.47
CA ILE A 175 1.86 13.73 4.71
C ILE A 175 2.28 12.73 5.81
N PRO A 176 2.08 13.05 7.08
CA PRO A 176 1.70 14.36 7.62
C PRO A 176 2.77 15.42 7.36
N SER A 177 2.38 16.64 7.01
CA SER A 177 3.34 17.68 6.60
C SER A 177 4.36 18.03 7.70
N TYR A 178 3.97 17.93 8.97
CA TYR A 178 4.86 18.18 10.12
C TYR A 178 5.89 17.07 10.35
N PHE A 179 5.62 15.85 9.88
CA PHE A 179 6.49 14.69 10.08
C PHE A 179 7.74 14.79 9.20
N TRP A 180 7.63 15.41 8.03
CA TRP A 180 8.67 15.38 7.02
C TRP A 180 9.62 16.59 7.08
N PRO A 181 10.95 16.38 7.15
CA PRO A 181 11.89 17.48 7.01
C PRO A 181 11.95 17.96 5.55
N ASN A 182 12.08 19.27 5.35
CA ASN A 182 12.30 19.86 4.03
C ASN A 182 13.76 19.70 3.61
N LYS A 183 14.15 18.48 3.23
CA LYS A 183 15.48 18.13 2.73
C LYS A 183 15.38 16.93 1.79
N ASP A 184 16.38 16.78 0.93
CA ASP A 184 16.53 15.58 0.11
C ASP A 184 16.86 14.38 1.00
N ILE A 185 16.08 13.31 0.83
CA ILE A 185 16.22 12.05 1.55
C ILE A 185 16.47 10.95 0.52
N PRO A 186 17.49 10.09 0.70
CA PRO A 186 17.70 8.92 -0.13
C PRO A 186 16.46 8.03 -0.19
N PHE A 187 16.13 7.54 -1.38
CA PHE A 187 14.96 6.67 -1.57
C PHE A 187 15.00 5.44 -0.66
N VAL A 188 16.20 4.87 -0.45
CA VAL A 188 16.43 3.75 0.47
C VAL A 188 15.98 4.04 1.91
N ASP A 189 16.21 5.25 2.42
CA ASP A 189 15.78 5.65 3.76
C ASP A 189 14.25 5.76 3.82
N LEU A 190 13.61 6.27 2.77
CA LEU A 190 12.14 6.29 2.68
C LEU A 190 11.57 4.87 2.68
N VAL A 191 12.18 3.94 1.95
CA VAL A 191 11.76 2.53 1.92
C VAL A 191 11.85 1.91 3.31
N TYR A 192 13.04 1.87 3.90
CA TYR A 192 13.29 1.06 5.10
C TYR A 192 12.84 1.73 6.41
N ASP A 193 12.85 3.06 6.49
CA ASP A 193 12.50 3.79 7.72
C ASP A 193 11.09 4.38 7.72
N PHE A 194 10.42 4.43 6.56
CA PHE A 194 9.02 4.87 6.46
C PHE A 194 8.09 3.79 5.89
N PHE A 195 8.27 3.36 4.64
CA PHE A 195 7.32 2.45 3.99
C PHE A 195 7.27 1.07 4.66
N GLN A 196 8.41 0.54 5.07
CA GLN A 196 8.52 -0.75 5.77
C GLN A 196 8.42 -0.63 7.31
N ARG A 197 8.33 0.58 7.85
CA ARG A 197 8.18 0.78 9.30
C ARG A 197 6.82 0.27 9.76
N LYS A 198 6.76 -0.36 10.94
CA LYS A 198 5.48 -0.76 11.58
C LYS A 198 4.53 0.45 11.65
N ASN A 199 3.24 0.20 11.49
CA ASN A 199 2.22 1.25 11.54
C ASN A 199 2.35 2.09 12.82
N HIS A 200 2.44 3.40 12.65
CA HIS A 200 2.48 4.41 13.70
C HIS A 200 1.52 5.55 13.32
N VAL A 201 1.17 6.44 14.25
CA VAL A 201 0.24 7.56 13.97
C VAL A 201 0.68 8.42 12.78
N ASN A 202 1.99 8.60 12.61
CA ASN A 202 2.58 9.39 11.50
C ASN A 202 2.85 8.55 10.24
N CYS A 203 2.82 7.22 10.29
CA CYS A 203 3.07 6.34 9.13
C CYS A 203 2.00 5.24 8.99
N ARG A 204 0.74 5.63 9.09
CA ARG A 204 -0.39 4.74 8.84
C ARG A 204 -0.44 4.33 7.36
N PHE A 205 -1.19 3.27 7.07
CA PHE A 205 -1.35 2.74 5.71
C PHE A 205 -1.73 3.82 4.68
N PHE A 206 -2.70 4.69 4.98
CA PHE A 206 -3.13 5.71 4.03
C PHE A 206 -2.07 6.79 3.78
N HIS A 207 -1.24 7.14 4.77
CA HIS A 207 -0.08 8.02 4.55
C HIS A 207 0.88 7.37 3.57
N LYS A 208 1.25 6.10 3.81
CA LYS A 208 2.14 5.34 2.92
C LYS A 208 1.57 5.23 1.51
N LEU A 209 0.29 4.94 1.37
CA LEU A 209 -0.34 4.84 0.05
C LEU A 209 -0.33 6.19 -0.68
N PHE A 210 -0.70 7.28 0.00
CA PHE A 210 -0.71 8.61 -0.59
C PHE A 210 0.71 9.07 -0.98
N ASP A 211 1.67 8.91 -0.08
CA ASP A 211 3.06 9.29 -0.32
C ASP A 211 3.68 8.43 -1.45
N ALA A 212 3.36 7.14 -1.52
CA ALA A 212 3.78 6.28 -2.64
C ALA A 212 3.23 6.78 -3.98
N LEU A 213 1.97 7.22 -4.03
CA LEU A 213 1.37 7.82 -5.22
C LEU A 213 2.01 9.18 -5.58
N ARG A 214 2.49 9.96 -4.60
CA ARG A 214 3.29 11.16 -4.85
C ARG A 214 4.64 10.83 -5.46
N VAL A 215 5.34 9.82 -4.94
CA VAL A 215 6.59 9.33 -5.51
C VAL A 215 6.38 8.84 -6.95
N ALA A 216 5.36 8.04 -7.19
CA ALA A 216 5.02 7.53 -8.52
C ALA A 216 4.73 8.63 -9.55
N SER A 217 4.31 9.82 -9.10
CA SER A 217 4.03 10.94 -10.00
C SER A 217 5.28 11.66 -10.51
N VAL A 218 6.46 11.37 -9.95
CA VAL A 218 7.73 11.99 -10.35
C VAL A 218 8.21 11.43 -11.71
N SER A 219 8.14 10.12 -11.91
CA SER A 219 8.52 9.46 -13.15
C SER A 219 7.91 8.07 -13.24
N GLU A 220 7.84 7.51 -14.46
CA GLU A 220 7.36 6.14 -14.67
C GLU A 220 8.23 5.11 -13.95
N ALA A 221 9.55 5.34 -13.86
CA ALA A 221 10.43 4.46 -13.09
C ALA A 221 10.01 4.39 -11.62
N TYR A 222 9.64 5.52 -11.00
CA TYR A 222 9.14 5.51 -9.63
C TYR A 222 7.75 4.86 -9.49
N ALA A 223 6.91 4.92 -10.53
CA ALA A 223 5.66 4.17 -10.56
C ALA A 223 5.92 2.65 -10.55
N GLU A 224 6.91 2.17 -11.29
CA GLU A 224 7.33 0.76 -11.27
C GLU A 224 7.97 0.33 -9.95
N LEU A 225 8.75 1.22 -9.32
CA LEU A 225 9.37 0.96 -8.02
C LEU A 225 8.35 0.85 -6.90
N THR A 226 7.37 1.76 -6.89
CA THR A 226 6.34 1.82 -5.86
C THR A 226 5.18 0.85 -6.11
N GLY A 227 4.92 0.49 -7.36
CA GLY A 227 3.81 -0.37 -7.75
C GLY A 227 2.44 0.30 -7.67
N VAL A 228 2.37 1.63 -7.58
CA VAL A 228 1.10 2.37 -7.55
C VAL A 228 1.14 3.53 -8.53
N GLN A 229 0.02 3.83 -9.20
CA GLN A 229 -0.07 4.97 -10.11
C GLN A 229 -1.52 5.42 -10.28
N TRP A 230 -1.75 6.73 -10.31
CA TRP A 230 -3.04 7.30 -10.67
C TRP A 230 -3.37 7.01 -12.14
N VAL A 231 -4.58 6.48 -12.39
CA VAL A 231 -5.15 6.30 -13.73
C VAL A 231 -6.05 7.48 -14.07
N THR A 232 -6.86 7.91 -13.10
CA THR A 232 -7.66 9.12 -13.13
C THR A 232 -7.50 9.85 -11.79
N ASP A 233 -8.26 10.92 -11.54
CA ASP A 233 -8.21 11.61 -10.25
C ASP A 233 -8.80 10.80 -9.09
N ASN A 234 -9.60 9.76 -9.39
CA ASN A 234 -10.29 8.95 -8.38
C ASN A 234 -9.91 7.47 -8.43
N VAL A 235 -9.30 7.01 -9.52
CA VAL A 235 -8.91 5.62 -9.72
C VAL A 235 -7.40 5.53 -9.84
N PHE A 236 -6.81 4.60 -9.10
CA PHE A 236 -5.40 4.26 -9.20
C PHE A 236 -5.24 2.76 -9.40
N LYS A 237 -4.15 2.38 -10.08
CA LYS A 237 -3.74 0.98 -10.22
C LYS A 237 -2.72 0.63 -9.15
N VAL A 238 -2.75 -0.62 -8.71
CA VAL A 238 -1.82 -1.21 -7.75
C VAL A 238 -1.30 -2.52 -8.32
N ASN A 239 -0.01 -2.61 -8.59
CA ASN A 239 0.67 -3.88 -8.80
C ASN A 239 0.91 -4.52 -7.42
N LYS A 240 0.31 -5.69 -7.21
CA LYS A 240 0.29 -6.41 -5.93
C LYS A 240 1.71 -6.67 -5.40
N GLY A 241 2.58 -7.22 -6.24
CA GLY A 241 3.93 -7.62 -5.85
C GLY A 241 4.86 -6.42 -5.61
N GLN A 242 4.81 -5.42 -6.51
CA GLN A 242 5.66 -4.23 -6.40
C GLN A 242 5.29 -3.39 -5.16
N PHE A 243 4.00 -3.18 -4.90
CA PHE A 243 3.58 -2.43 -3.73
C PHE A 243 3.83 -3.20 -2.42
N ALA A 244 3.67 -4.53 -2.43
CA ALA A 244 4.04 -5.36 -1.29
C ALA A 244 5.55 -5.31 -0.98
N ARG A 245 6.41 -5.30 -2.02
CA ARG A 245 7.86 -5.08 -1.88
C ARG A 245 8.18 -3.75 -1.22
N LEU A 246 7.55 -2.66 -1.69
CA LEU A 246 7.72 -1.33 -1.10
C LEU A 246 7.38 -1.34 0.40
N LEU A 247 6.27 -2.00 0.77
CA LEU A 247 5.80 -2.08 2.16
C LEU A 247 6.50 -3.14 3.02
N GLY A 248 7.30 -4.03 2.41
CA GLY A 248 7.95 -5.14 3.11
C GLY A 248 6.97 -6.23 3.58
N ILE A 249 5.88 -6.47 2.84
CA ILE A 249 4.82 -7.42 3.20
C ILE A 249 4.98 -8.71 2.40
N LYS A 250 5.02 -9.87 3.09
CA LYS A 250 5.12 -11.20 2.47
C LYS A 250 3.74 -11.79 2.11
N ALA A 251 2.78 -11.69 3.02
CA ALA A 251 1.41 -12.20 2.82
C ALA A 251 0.54 -11.17 2.10
N ILE A 252 0.73 -11.02 0.79
CA ILE A 252 0.15 -9.94 -0.03
C ILE A 252 -1.38 -9.91 0.04
N ASP A 253 -2.04 -11.01 -0.36
CA ASP A 253 -3.50 -11.05 -0.45
C ASP A 253 -4.17 -10.89 0.92
N GLY A 254 -3.67 -11.61 1.93
CA GLY A 254 -4.18 -11.51 3.30
C GLY A 254 -4.06 -10.11 3.91
N SER A 255 -2.92 -9.44 3.68
CA SER A 255 -2.63 -8.15 4.34
C SER A 255 -3.24 -6.96 3.61
N LEU A 256 -3.35 -7.01 2.27
CA LEU A 256 -3.77 -5.87 1.47
C LEU A 256 -5.21 -5.99 0.96
N PHE A 257 -5.59 -7.13 0.39
CA PHE A 257 -6.79 -7.27 -0.45
C PHE A 257 -7.89 -8.12 0.20
N HIS A 258 -7.59 -8.89 1.24
CA HIS A 258 -8.59 -9.62 2.01
C HIS A 258 -9.61 -8.65 2.65
N GLN A 259 -10.80 -9.13 3.01
CA GLN A 259 -11.84 -8.29 3.63
C GLN A 259 -11.41 -7.58 4.92
N GLN A 260 -10.39 -8.10 5.59
CA GLN A 260 -9.74 -7.52 6.78
C GLN A 260 -8.39 -6.86 6.46
N GLY A 261 -7.96 -6.89 5.20
CA GLY A 261 -6.75 -6.27 4.72
C GLY A 261 -6.87 -4.74 4.65
N ASN A 262 -5.74 -4.09 4.37
CA ASN A 262 -5.60 -2.65 4.44
C ASN A 262 -6.53 -1.91 3.46
N PHE A 263 -6.68 -2.36 2.21
CA PHE A 263 -7.52 -1.65 1.24
C PHE A 263 -9.02 -1.70 1.63
N PRO A 264 -9.65 -2.88 1.85
CA PRO A 264 -11.07 -2.91 2.19
C PRO A 264 -11.40 -2.24 3.53
N THR A 265 -10.52 -2.36 4.54
CA THR A 265 -10.74 -1.74 5.85
C THR A 265 -10.72 -0.20 5.78
N HIS A 266 -10.01 0.39 4.83
CA HIS A 266 -9.99 1.83 4.58
C HIS A 266 -11.01 2.28 3.51
N GLY A 267 -11.95 1.41 3.11
CA GLY A 267 -13.04 1.79 2.20
C GLY A 267 -12.65 1.83 0.72
N PHE A 268 -11.52 1.23 0.34
CA PHE A 268 -11.19 1.01 -1.07
C PHE A 268 -11.93 -0.20 -1.61
N VAL A 269 -12.37 -0.09 -2.86
CA VAL A 269 -13.11 -1.13 -3.58
C VAL A 269 -12.40 -1.42 -4.90
N GLU A 270 -12.21 -2.71 -5.18
CA GLU A 270 -11.68 -3.20 -6.45
C GLU A 270 -12.72 -3.04 -7.56
N LEU A 271 -12.29 -2.46 -8.67
CA LEU A 271 -13.10 -2.29 -9.86
C LEU A 271 -12.98 -3.53 -10.75
N ASN A 272 -14.11 -4.06 -11.20
CA ASN A 272 -14.13 -5.02 -12.29
C ASN A 272 -13.91 -4.32 -13.65
N ILE A 273 -13.73 -5.10 -14.73
CA ILE A 273 -13.46 -4.58 -16.08
C ILE A 273 -14.57 -3.60 -16.56
N GLN A 274 -15.83 -3.91 -16.30
CA GLN A 274 -16.95 -3.06 -16.72
C GLN A 274 -16.94 -1.72 -15.98
N GLN A 275 -16.69 -1.73 -14.67
CA GLN A 275 -16.57 -0.53 -13.87
C GLN A 275 -15.32 0.27 -14.25
N ALA A 276 -14.19 -0.38 -14.50
CA ALA A 276 -12.97 0.27 -14.95
C ALA A 276 -13.20 1.06 -16.24
N ASN A 277 -13.85 0.47 -17.24
CA ASN A 277 -14.21 1.15 -18.49
C ASN A 277 -15.16 2.34 -18.28
N MET A 278 -16.05 2.26 -17.30
CA MET A 278 -16.97 3.35 -16.96
C MET A 278 -16.27 4.51 -16.25
N PHE A 279 -15.38 4.21 -15.29
CA PHE A 279 -14.70 5.23 -14.49
C PHE A 279 -13.45 5.80 -15.17
N CYS A 280 -12.86 5.07 -16.13
CA CYS A 280 -11.63 5.43 -16.83
C CYS A 280 -11.85 5.41 -18.35
N PRO A 281 -12.70 6.27 -18.92
CA PRO A 281 -12.92 6.29 -20.36
C PRO A 281 -11.60 6.60 -21.10
N GLY A 282 -11.25 5.76 -22.07
CA GLY A 282 -10.01 5.88 -22.86
C GLY A 282 -8.78 5.18 -22.26
N PHE A 283 -8.88 4.61 -21.06
CA PHE A 283 -7.84 3.76 -20.52
C PHE A 283 -7.98 2.33 -21.08
N ASP A 284 -6.92 1.79 -21.67
CA ASP A 284 -6.92 0.46 -22.27
C ASP A 284 -6.81 -0.63 -21.21
N THR A 285 -7.96 -1.09 -20.71
CA THR A 285 -8.04 -2.13 -19.67
C THR A 285 -7.53 -3.49 -20.16
N ASN A 286 -7.44 -3.73 -21.47
CA ASN A 286 -7.03 -5.04 -22.00
C ASN A 286 -5.54 -5.33 -21.78
N LYS A 287 -4.73 -4.29 -21.53
CA LYS A 287 -3.31 -4.41 -21.21
C LYS A 287 -3.04 -4.65 -19.72
N ILE A 288 -4.07 -4.55 -18.87
CA ILE A 288 -3.94 -4.83 -17.46
C ILE A 288 -4.06 -6.34 -17.25
N ASP A 289 -3.00 -6.91 -16.70
CA ASP A 289 -3.07 -8.22 -16.06
C ASP A 289 -3.79 -8.07 -14.72
N PHE A 290 -5.09 -8.39 -14.72
CA PHE A 290 -5.90 -8.23 -13.51
C PHE A 290 -5.46 -9.17 -12.39
N ASP A 291 -4.73 -10.26 -12.63
CA ASP A 291 -4.28 -11.16 -11.56
C ASP A 291 -3.24 -10.50 -10.66
N ASP A 292 -2.35 -9.71 -11.27
CA ASP A 292 -1.26 -9.00 -10.61
C ASP A 292 -1.55 -7.52 -10.35
N VAL A 293 -2.47 -6.91 -11.10
CA VAL A 293 -2.78 -5.48 -11.01
C VAL A 293 -4.25 -5.27 -10.66
N ARG A 294 -4.52 -4.54 -9.59
CA ARG A 294 -5.87 -4.14 -9.19
C ARG A 294 -6.12 -2.67 -9.50
N LEU A 295 -7.32 -2.35 -9.98
CA LEU A 295 -7.82 -0.98 -10.06
C LEU A 295 -8.69 -0.69 -8.84
N LEU A 296 -8.36 0.37 -8.12
CA LEU A 296 -9.00 0.70 -6.87
C LEU A 296 -9.64 2.09 -6.93
N ILE A 297 -10.82 2.20 -6.32
CA ILE A 297 -11.49 3.47 -6.03
C ILE A 297 -11.80 3.55 -4.54
N HIS A 298 -11.72 4.73 -3.95
CA HIS A 298 -12.16 4.94 -2.58
C HIS A 298 -13.67 5.22 -2.55
N GLN A 299 -14.45 4.32 -1.95
CA GLN A 299 -15.91 4.38 -1.98
C GLN A 299 -16.49 5.69 -1.40
N PRO A 300 -15.95 6.27 -0.31
CA PRO A 300 -16.39 7.58 0.16
C PRO A 300 -16.05 8.76 -0.76
N GLY A 301 -15.18 8.58 -1.76
CA GLY A 301 -14.75 9.64 -2.67
C GLY A 301 -13.81 10.69 -2.06
N ILE A 302 -13.30 10.45 -0.85
CA ILE A 302 -12.39 11.38 -0.16
C ILE A 302 -10.94 11.23 -0.64
N PHE A 303 -10.46 10.00 -0.81
CA PHE A 303 -9.12 9.72 -1.30
C PHE A 303 -9.07 9.88 -2.83
N THR A 304 -8.59 11.04 -3.26
CA THR A 304 -8.45 11.43 -4.67
C THR A 304 -7.05 12.01 -4.90
N ARG A 305 -6.65 12.20 -6.16
CA ARG A 305 -5.34 12.78 -6.51
C ARG A 305 -5.11 14.16 -5.88
N THR A 306 -6.18 14.91 -5.68
CA THR A 306 -6.15 16.31 -5.19
C THR A 306 -6.52 16.43 -3.71
N CYS A 307 -6.73 15.32 -3.00
CA CYS A 307 -7.09 15.39 -1.59
C CYS A 307 -5.96 15.96 -0.72
N ASN A 308 -6.34 16.66 0.34
CA ASN A 308 -5.43 17.27 1.30
C ASN A 308 -5.29 16.44 2.58
N GLU A 309 -4.33 16.82 3.43
CA GLU A 309 -4.05 16.13 4.69
C GLU A 309 -5.29 16.04 5.60
N ALA A 310 -6.06 17.12 5.73
CA ALA A 310 -7.27 17.14 6.56
C ALA A 310 -8.34 16.14 6.06
N GLN A 311 -8.54 16.05 4.74
CA GLN A 311 -9.44 15.09 4.13
C GLN A 311 -8.95 13.65 4.38
N LEU A 312 -7.65 13.39 4.22
CA LEU A 312 -7.07 12.07 4.46
C LEU A 312 -7.18 11.62 5.92
N MET A 313 -7.10 12.56 6.87
CA MET A 313 -7.32 12.26 8.29
C MET A 313 -8.77 11.83 8.59
N THR A 314 -9.72 12.19 7.73
CA THR A 314 -11.11 11.69 7.83
C THR A 314 -11.30 10.31 7.20
N CYS A 315 -10.33 9.81 6.42
CA CYS A 315 -10.29 8.43 5.93
C CYS A 315 -9.90 7.47 7.07
N SER A 316 -10.75 7.39 8.09
CA SER A 316 -10.64 6.41 9.16
C SER A 316 -11.10 5.04 8.65
N PRO A 317 -10.53 3.93 9.15
CA PRO A 317 -11.05 2.61 8.87
C PRO A 317 -12.56 2.59 9.07
N MET A 318 -13.29 2.07 8.09
CA MET A 318 -14.73 1.92 8.21
C MET A 318 -14.98 0.84 9.27
N VAL A 319 -15.13 1.28 10.52
CA VAL A 319 -15.61 0.41 11.60
C VAL A 319 -16.93 -0.14 11.10
N ARG A 320 -16.96 -1.43 10.77
CA ARG A 320 -18.20 -2.13 10.41
C ARG A 320 -19.13 -1.89 11.58
N LYS A 321 -20.12 -1.00 11.41
CA LYS A 321 -21.23 -0.90 12.35
C LYS A 321 -21.87 -2.28 12.32
N ASN A 322 -21.57 -3.09 13.34
CA ASN A 322 -22.17 -4.40 13.50
C ASN A 322 -23.67 -4.17 13.39
N ARG A 323 -24.28 -4.63 12.29
CA ARG A 323 -25.72 -4.68 12.19
C ARG A 323 -26.13 -5.71 13.22
N SER A 324 -26.48 -5.25 14.42
CA SER A 324 -27.20 -6.05 15.40
C SER A 324 -28.40 -6.65 14.68
N LYS A 325 -28.37 -7.98 14.58
CA LYS A 325 -29.39 -8.77 13.90
C LYS A 325 -30.70 -8.75 14.66
#